data_AF-A0A537U1Y3-F1
#
_entry.id   AF-A0A537U1Y3-F1
#
_cell.length_a   1.000
_cell.length_b   1.000
_cell.length_c   1.000
_cell.angle_alpha   90.00
_cell.angle_beta   90.00
_cell.angle_gamma   90.00
#
_symmetry.space_group_name_H-M   'P 1'
#
loop_
_entity.id
_entity.type
_entity.pdbx_description
1 polymer ?
#
loop_
_entity_poly.entity_id
_entity_poly.type
_entity_poly.pdbx_seq_one_letter_code
_entity_poly.pdbx_strand_id
1 'polypeptide(L)'
;FGHLGDGNIHYNVAQPVGADKTEFLGHWSEINAAVFAVVAKYGGSISAEHGIGVMKRDLLPKVKDPVAYDLMCTLKRALDPKGILNPGKVL
;
A
#
# COMPACT_ATOMS: atom_id res chain seq x y z
N PHE A 1 3.51 -9.75 14.57
CA PHE A 1 2.38 -9.79 15.51
C PHE A 1 1.13 -9.33 14.76
N GLY A 2 -0.07 -9.59 15.26
CA GLY A 2 -1.28 -9.16 14.56
C GLY A 2 -2.51 -9.98 14.93
N HIS A 3 -3.56 -9.80 14.17
CA HIS A 3 -4.85 -10.44 14.33
C HIS A 3 -4.88 -11.71 13.46
N LEU A 4 -4.55 -12.85 14.07
CA LEU A 4 -4.49 -14.10 13.31
C LEU A 4 -5.87 -14.53 12.77
N GLY A 5 -6.95 -14.20 13.48
CA GLY A 5 -8.31 -14.62 13.12
C GLY A 5 -8.84 -14.05 11.81
N ASP A 6 -8.35 -12.88 11.39
CA ASP A 6 -8.71 -12.22 10.12
C ASP A 6 -7.54 -12.12 9.13
N GLY A 7 -6.36 -12.60 9.51
CA GLY A 7 -5.16 -12.60 8.67
C GLY A 7 -4.42 -11.27 8.61
N ASN A 8 -4.77 -10.26 9.42
CA ASN A 8 -4.05 -8.99 9.46
C ASN A 8 -2.78 -9.08 10.32
N ILE A 9 -1.61 -9.01 9.68
CA ILE A 9 -0.31 -9.09 10.34
C ILE A 9 0.45 -7.77 10.23
N HIS A 10 0.89 -7.26 11.38
CA HIS A 10 1.83 -6.16 11.48
C HIS A 10 3.25 -6.72 11.36
N TYR A 11 3.79 -6.63 10.15
CA TYR A 11 5.14 -7.08 9.82
C TYR A 11 6.12 -5.91 9.91
N ASN A 12 6.77 -5.80 11.06
CA ASN A 12 7.72 -4.72 11.34
C ASN A 12 9.16 -5.24 11.27
N VAL A 13 10.05 -4.41 10.76
CA VAL A 13 11.49 -4.68 10.71
C VAL A 13 12.19 -3.65 11.59
N ALA A 14 12.95 -4.12 12.57
CA ALA A 14 13.82 -3.28 13.38
C ALA A 14 15.21 -3.22 12.77
N GLN A 15 15.89 -2.09 12.91
CA GLN A 15 17.29 -1.97 12.51
C GLN A 15 18.19 -2.93 13.32
N PRO A 16 19.30 -3.40 12.74
CA PRO A 16 20.33 -4.08 13.51
C PRO A 16 20.86 -3.21 14.66
N VAL A 17 21.28 -3.86 15.75
CA VAL A 17 21.85 -3.15 16.91
C VAL A 17 23.12 -2.43 16.49
N GLY A 18 23.18 -1.13 16.75
CA GLY A 18 24.33 -0.27 16.41
C GLY A 18 24.38 0.22 14.96
N ALA A 19 23.42 -0.17 14.10
CA ALA A 19 23.35 0.33 12.72
C ALA A 19 23.00 1.83 12.66
N ASP A 20 23.42 2.50 11.58
CA ASP A 20 22.97 3.86 11.30
C ASP A 20 21.48 3.87 10.93
N LYS A 21 20.73 4.78 11.54
CA LYS A 21 19.28 4.88 11.36
C LYS A 21 18.93 5.41 9.96
N THR A 22 19.69 6.36 9.45
CA THR A 22 19.40 7.00 8.16
C THR A 22 19.66 6.02 7.03
N GLU A 23 20.77 5.30 7.10
CA GLU A 23 21.10 4.20 6.19
C GLU A 23 20.01 3.13 6.22
N PHE A 24 19.61 2.65 7.41
CA PHE A 24 18.55 1.66 7.54
C PHE A 24 17.23 2.12 6.90
N LEU A 25 16.81 3.36 7.17
CA LEU A 25 15.59 3.92 6.58
C LEU A 25 15.72 4.18 5.08
N GLY A 26 16.94 4.33 4.55
CA GLY A 26 17.21 4.41 3.11
C GLY A 26 16.74 3.16 2.35
N HIS A 27 16.70 2.00 3.01
CA HIS A 27 16.22 0.74 2.43
C HIS A 27 14.69 0.56 2.47
N TRP A 28 13.93 1.56 2.95
CA TRP A 28 12.48 1.44 3.14
C TRP A 28 11.74 0.94 1.90
N SER A 29 12.04 1.49 0.72
CA SER A 29 11.37 1.12 -0.53
C SER A 29 11.67 -0.32 -0.94
N GLU A 30 12.94 -0.74 -0.85
CA GLU A 30 13.41 -2.09 -1.18
C GLU A 30 12.77 -3.15 -0.27
N ILE A 31 12.77 -2.89 1.04
CA ILE A 31 12.15 -3.78 2.03
C ILE A 31 10.64 -3.89 1.77
N ASN A 32 9.94 -2.78 1.53
CA ASN A 32 8.51 -2.83 1.22
C ASN A 32 8.23 -3.58 -0.08
N ALA A 33 9.05 -3.42 -1.12
CA ALA A 33 8.90 -4.18 -2.36
C ALA A 33 9.06 -5.69 -2.12
N ALA A 34 10.05 -6.11 -1.33
CA ALA A 34 10.25 -7.51 -0.97
C ALA A 34 9.07 -8.08 -0.17
N VAL A 35 8.57 -7.33 0.82
CA VAL A 35 7.39 -7.73 1.62
C VAL A 35 6.14 -7.83 0.72
N PHE A 36 5.88 -6.84 -0.13
CA PHE A 36 4.71 -6.86 -1.02
C PHE A 36 4.79 -7.96 -2.08
N ALA A 37 5.97 -8.36 -2.53
CA ALA A 37 6.12 -9.52 -3.40
C ALA A 37 5.66 -10.81 -2.71
N VAL A 38 5.97 -10.99 -1.43
CA VAL A 38 5.48 -12.12 -0.62
C VAL A 38 3.97 -12.03 -0.43
N VAL A 39 3.44 -10.86 -0.06
CA VAL A 39 2.00 -10.64 0.09
C VAL A 39 1.26 -10.99 -1.20
N ALA A 40 1.74 -10.51 -2.35
CA ALA A 40 1.15 -10.79 -3.66
C ALA A 40 1.21 -12.28 -4.03
N LYS A 41 2.34 -12.96 -3.75
CA LYS A 41 2.50 -14.40 -3.98
C LYS A 41 1.41 -15.23 -3.27
N TYR A 42 0.95 -14.78 -2.10
CA TYR A 42 -0.09 -15.46 -1.32
C TYR A 42 -1.49 -14.84 -1.47
N GLY A 43 -1.70 -13.96 -2.47
CA GLY A 43 -3.00 -13.35 -2.73
C GLY A 43 -3.49 -12.39 -1.63
N GLY A 44 -2.57 -11.83 -0.83
CA GLY A 44 -2.90 -10.88 0.23
C GLY A 44 -3.11 -9.45 -0.26
N SER A 45 -3.43 -8.55 0.68
CA SER A 45 -3.60 -7.11 0.42
C SER A 45 -2.38 -6.30 0.89
N ILE A 46 -1.92 -5.35 0.08
CA ILE A 46 -0.86 -4.39 0.48
C ILE A 46 -1.31 -3.40 1.56
N SER A 47 -2.60 -3.38 1.89
CA SER A 47 -3.16 -2.58 2.98
C SER A 47 -4.37 -3.29 3.59
N ALA A 48 -4.22 -3.81 4.80
CA ALA A 48 -5.31 -4.43 5.55
C ALA A 48 -6.22 -3.37 6.19
N GLU A 49 -5.65 -2.34 6.83
CA GLU A 49 -6.41 -1.35 7.62
C GLU A 49 -6.12 0.11 7.24
N HIS A 50 -4.86 0.48 7.00
CA HIS A 50 -4.46 1.89 6.89
C HIS A 50 -4.85 2.56 5.55
N GLY A 51 -5.46 1.83 4.63
CA GLY A 51 -5.88 2.34 3.31
C GLY A 51 -4.72 2.61 2.34
N ILE A 52 -5.02 3.33 1.25
CA ILE A 52 -4.07 3.64 0.17
C ILE A 52 -3.44 5.02 0.36
N GLY A 53 -4.27 6.04 0.61
CA GLY A 53 -3.84 7.43 0.79
C GLY A 53 -2.98 7.92 -0.38
N VAL A 54 -1.94 8.68 -0.07
CA VAL A 54 -0.89 9.06 -1.05
C VAL A 54 0.18 7.96 -1.14
N MET A 55 0.57 7.42 0.01
CA MET A 55 1.74 6.54 0.17
C MET A 55 1.69 5.29 -0.72
N LYS A 56 0.51 4.70 -0.91
CA LYS A 56 0.34 3.47 -1.72
C LYS A 56 -0.38 3.74 -3.05
N ARG A 57 -0.67 5.00 -3.38
CA ARG A 57 -1.40 5.38 -4.61
C ARG A 57 -0.71 4.82 -5.84
N ASP A 58 0.60 5.01 -5.96
CA ASP A 58 1.35 4.61 -7.15
C ASP A 58 1.60 3.08 -7.22
N LEU A 59 1.31 2.34 -6.14
CA LEU A 59 1.33 0.88 -6.09
C LEU A 59 -0.03 0.27 -6.48
N LEU A 60 -1.14 0.97 -6.19
CA LEU A 60 -2.49 0.46 -6.38
C LEU A 60 -2.76 -0.08 -7.81
N PRO A 61 -2.37 0.61 -8.90
CA PRO A 61 -2.61 0.12 -10.27
C PRO A 61 -1.87 -1.18 -10.59
N LYS A 62 -0.80 -1.50 -9.84
CA LYS A 62 0.02 -2.69 -10.08
C LYS A 62 -0.50 -3.94 -9.37
N VAL A 63 -1.31 -3.76 -8.33
CA VAL A 63 -1.76 -4.85 -7.44
C VAL A 63 -3.27 -5.04 -7.44
N LYS A 64 -4.04 -4.03 -7.86
CA LYS A 64 -5.50 -4.13 -7.92
C LYS A 64 -5.93 -4.78 -9.22
N ASP A 65 -7.04 -5.51 -9.17
CA ASP A 65 -7.72 -5.97 -10.36
C ASP A 65 -7.94 -4.80 -11.34
N PRO A 66 -7.54 -4.92 -12.63
CA PRO A 66 -7.64 -3.83 -13.59
C PRO A 66 -9.06 -3.32 -13.79
N VAL A 67 -10.05 -4.22 -13.81
CA VAL A 67 -11.46 -3.85 -13.99
C VAL A 67 -11.97 -3.05 -12.80
N ALA A 68 -11.63 -3.47 -11.58
CA ALA A 68 -11.95 -2.74 -10.36
C ALA A 68 -11.26 -1.37 -10.33
N TYR A 69 -9.99 -1.28 -10.76
CA TYR A 69 -9.27 -0.01 -10.82
C TYR A 69 -9.90 0.97 -11.81
N ASP A 70 -10.26 0.51 -13.01
CA ASP A 70 -10.95 1.32 -14.01
C ASP A 70 -12.33 1.79 -13.54
N LEU A 71 -13.05 0.93 -12.81
CA LEU A 71 -14.31 1.29 -12.18
C LEU A 71 -14.11 2.38 -11.12
N MET A 72 -13.09 2.28 -10.28
CA MET A 72 -12.74 3.32 -9.29
C MET A 72 -12.48 4.66 -9.99
N CYS A 73 -11.69 4.68 -11.06
CA CYS A 73 -11.41 5.87 -11.87
C CYS A 73 -12.67 6.46 -12.51
N THR A 74 -13.59 5.61 -12.96
CA THR A 74 -14.87 6.03 -13.54
C THR A 74 -15.77 6.67 -12.48
N LEU A 75 -15.90 6.02 -11.31
CA LEU A 75 -16.67 6.56 -10.19
C LEU A 75 -16.09 7.89 -9.68
N LYS A 76 -14.77 8.01 -9.58
CA LYS A 76 -14.11 9.26 -9.17
C LYS A 76 -14.45 10.42 -10.10
N ARG A 77 -14.39 10.20 -11.42
CA ARG A 77 -14.74 11.22 -12.42
C ARG A 77 -16.23 11.58 -12.41
N ALA A 78 -17.11 10.60 -12.18
CA ALA A 78 -18.55 10.82 -12.12
C ALA A 78 -18.98 11.60 -10.86
N LEU A 79 -18.39 11.26 -9.71
CA LEU A 79 -18.75 11.84 -8.41
C LEU A 79 -18.01 13.16 -8.13
N ASP A 80 -16.81 13.35 -8.68
CA ASP A 80 -15.99 14.55 -8.50
C ASP A 80 -15.45 15.09 -9.83
N PRO A 81 -16.32 15.57 -10.72
CA PRO A 81 -15.92 16.04 -12.05
C PRO A 81 -15.01 17.27 -12.02
N LYS A 82 -14.97 18.00 -10.90
CA LYS A 82 -14.08 19.16 -10.71
C LYS A 82 -12.77 18.80 -10.02
N GLY A 83 -12.60 17.55 -9.56
CA GLY A 83 -11.39 17.08 -8.89
C GLY A 83 -11.10 17.75 -7.54
N ILE A 84 -12.12 18.24 -6.83
CA ILE A 84 -11.95 19.01 -5.59
C ILE A 84 -12.07 18.15 -4.33
N LEU A 85 -12.60 16.94 -4.45
CA LEU A 85 -12.77 16.03 -3.32
C LEU A 85 -11.46 15.26 -3.09
N ASN A 86 -10.58 15.86 -2.29
CA ASN A 86 -9.36 15.23 -1.77
C ASN A 86 -8.41 14.71 -2.88
N PRO A 87 -7.91 15.59 -3.77
CA PRO A 87 -7.11 15.19 -4.94
C PRO A 87 -5.81 14.47 -4.57
N GLY A 88 -5.41 13.52 -5.42
CA GLY A 88 -4.14 12.80 -5.33
C GLY A 88 -4.06 11.74 -4.24
N LYS A 89 -5.19 11.37 -3.61
CA LYS A 89 -5.29 10.26 -2.66
C LYS A 89 -6.11 9.13 -3.27
N VAL A 90 -5.65 7.90 -3.07
CA VAL A 90 -6.19 6.65 -3.64
C VAL A 90 -5.98 6.52 -5.15
N LEU A 91 -6.46 7.49 -5.94
CA LEU A 91 -6.33 7.56 -7.39
C LEU A 91 -5.51 8.78 -7.82
#